data_AF-A0AAX4JFM8-F1
#
_entry.id   AF-A0AAX4JFM8-F1
#
_cell.length_a   1.000
_cell.length_b   1.000
_cell.length_c   1.000
_cell.angle_alpha   90.00
_cell.angle_beta   90.00
_cell.angle_gamma   90.00
#
_symmetry.space_group_name_H-M   'P 1'
#
loop_
_entity.id
_entity.type
_entity.pdbx_description
1 polymer ?
#
loop_
_entity_poly.entity_id
_entity_poly.type
_entity_poly.pdbx_seq_one_letter_code
_entity_poly.pdbx_strand_id
1 'polypeptide(L)'
;MFFIKSSLLPFFSLFFFFLFFHSLFLIFVFQRHLVFKCSSYTSIPIHCTYKSIDLFYINNHSNTDIIFCHGSIISQKIFKRLLYEMSSFTNCNVLSFNIKGIFNNRGIPSERGIKKELDHIIDYIRQTNTKKVFFGQSLGCSLAIYLSKLIEGRVILENPFRSYKEVVRRRRIWRHIAFLLVDKWENKMDKVEECLFLLSSEDKIVRNEDGEYLSRQCKKSKIRYLKGSTHFNSAKNKNYYKFINEYIQE
;
A
#
# COMPACT_ATOMS: atom_id res chain seq x y z
N MET A 1 41.94 22.13 -33.13
CA MET A 1 41.04 22.94 -32.29
C MET A 1 39.72 23.10 -33.04
N PHE A 2 38.77 22.17 -32.84
CA PHE A 2 37.49 22.18 -33.57
C PHE A 2 36.61 23.29 -32.99
N PHE A 3 36.54 24.42 -33.70
CA PHE A 3 35.51 25.43 -33.48
C PHE A 3 34.15 24.85 -33.92
N ILE A 4 33.34 24.41 -32.97
CA ILE A 4 31.91 24.21 -33.21
C ILE A 4 31.36 25.59 -33.55
N LYS A 5 30.94 25.80 -34.81
CA LYS A 5 30.25 27.03 -35.24
C LYS A 5 29.07 27.27 -34.29
N SER A 6 28.99 28.48 -33.73
CA SER A 6 27.96 28.92 -32.77
C SER A 6 26.52 28.74 -33.29
N SER A 7 26.34 28.54 -34.59
CA SER A 7 25.05 28.34 -35.27
C SER A 7 24.35 27.02 -34.96
N LEU A 8 25.05 26.00 -34.44
CA LEU A 8 24.45 24.69 -34.12
C LEU A 8 24.03 24.55 -32.66
N LEU A 9 24.56 25.40 -31.77
CA LEU A 9 24.25 25.42 -30.34
C LEU A 9 22.73 25.53 -30.02
N PRO A 10 21.93 26.38 -30.70
CA PRO A 10 20.49 26.45 -30.41
C PRO A 10 19.74 25.17 -30.78
N PHE A 11 20.17 24.45 -31.83
CA PHE A 11 19.55 23.18 -32.23
C PHE A 11 19.80 22.08 -31.22
N PHE A 12 21.03 21.98 -30.69
CA PHE A 12 21.34 21.04 -29.61
C PHE A 12 20.54 21.38 -28.34
N SER A 13 20.45 22.65 -27.96
CA SER A 13 19.64 23.09 -26.81
C SER A 13 18.17 22.72 -26.97
N LEU A 14 17.58 22.99 -28.14
CA LEU A 14 16.19 22.63 -28.45
C LEU A 14 15.97 21.12 -28.42
N PHE A 15 16.92 20.33 -28.94
CA PHE A 15 16.86 18.88 -28.89
C PHE A 15 16.89 18.34 -27.46
N PHE A 16 17.80 18.84 -26.60
CA PHE A 16 17.83 18.45 -25.18
C PHE A 16 16.57 18.87 -24.43
N PHE A 17 16.03 20.06 -24.73
CA PHE A 17 14.76 20.51 -24.18
C PHE A 17 13.63 19.56 -24.59
N PHE A 18 13.53 19.22 -25.88
CA PHE A 18 12.56 18.25 -26.37
C PHE A 18 12.69 16.90 -25.66
N LEU A 19 13.90 16.34 -25.57
CA LEU A 19 14.14 15.07 -24.85
C LEU A 19 13.72 15.15 -23.38
N PHE A 20 14.02 16.27 -22.71
CA PHE A 20 13.63 16.48 -21.32
C PHE A 20 12.10 16.47 -21.17
N PHE A 21 11.36 17.28 -21.93
CA PHE A 21 9.89 17.31 -21.84
C PHE A 21 9.25 16.00 -22.30
N HIS A 22 9.81 15.34 -23.32
CA HIS A 22 9.37 14.02 -23.74
C HIS A 22 9.54 12.99 -22.60
N SER A 23 10.68 13.00 -21.90
CA SER A 23 10.90 12.12 -20.75
C SER A 23 9.92 12.40 -19.60
N LEU A 24 9.63 13.67 -19.31
CA LEU A 24 8.64 14.05 -18.30
C LEU A 24 7.23 13.60 -18.70
N PHE A 25 6.88 13.72 -19.98
CA PHE A 25 5.61 13.23 -20.51
C PHE A 25 5.49 11.71 -20.38
N LEU A 26 6.53 10.96 -20.75
CA LEU A 26 6.55 9.51 -20.57
C LEU A 26 6.41 9.12 -19.10
N ILE A 27 7.14 9.79 -18.19
CA ILE A 27 7.00 9.56 -16.74
C ILE A 27 5.56 9.87 -16.30
N PHE A 28 4.98 10.98 -16.74
CA PHE A 28 3.61 11.36 -16.38
C PHE A 28 2.59 10.31 -16.83
N VAL A 29 2.70 9.79 -18.05
CA VAL A 29 1.79 8.77 -18.61
C VAL A 29 1.99 7.41 -17.93
N PHE A 30 3.24 6.98 -17.74
CA PHE A 30 3.56 5.62 -17.28
C PHE A 30 3.86 5.49 -15.78
N GLN A 31 3.77 6.57 -14.99
CA GLN A 31 4.10 6.56 -13.55
C GLN A 31 3.43 5.42 -12.78
N ARG A 32 2.17 5.07 -13.10
CA ARG A 32 1.42 4.01 -12.41
C ARG A 32 2.04 2.62 -12.59
N HIS A 33 2.65 2.35 -13.74
CA HIS A 33 3.37 1.10 -13.96
C HIS A 33 4.68 1.00 -13.15
N LEU A 34 5.22 2.13 -12.68
CA LEU A 34 6.38 2.15 -11.79
C LEU A 34 5.99 1.89 -10.33
N VAL A 35 4.81 2.39 -9.92
CA VAL A 35 4.29 2.25 -8.54
C VAL A 35 3.77 0.84 -8.27
N PHE A 36 3.05 0.28 -9.24
CA PHE A 36 2.39 -1.01 -9.12
C PHE A 36 3.18 -2.06 -9.91
N LYS A 37 3.76 -3.03 -9.19
CA LYS A 37 4.52 -4.12 -9.80
C LYS A 37 3.95 -5.46 -9.35
N CYS A 38 3.65 -6.30 -10.33
CA CYS A 38 3.15 -7.65 -10.13
C CYS A 38 4.02 -8.63 -10.93
N SER A 39 4.39 -9.75 -10.32
CA SER A 39 5.02 -10.88 -11.00
C SER A 39 3.97 -11.91 -11.45
N SER A 40 4.26 -12.62 -12.55
CA SER A 40 3.57 -13.76 -13.20
C SER A 40 2.31 -14.37 -12.56
N TYR A 41 1.35 -14.71 -13.43
CA TYR A 41 0.04 -15.29 -13.15
C TYR A 41 0.14 -16.75 -12.64
N THR A 42 -0.03 -16.98 -11.34
CA THR A 42 -0.34 -18.31 -10.78
C THR A 42 -1.55 -18.20 -9.86
N SER A 43 -2.69 -18.75 -10.28
CA SER A 43 -4.01 -18.52 -9.66
C SER A 43 -4.04 -18.85 -8.17
N ILE A 44 -4.29 -17.84 -7.34
CA ILE A 44 -4.80 -18.04 -5.98
C ILE A 44 -6.30 -18.32 -6.11
N PRO A 45 -6.85 -19.34 -5.42
CA PRO A 45 -8.29 -19.60 -5.48
C PRO A 45 -9.08 -18.37 -5.02
N ILE A 46 -9.85 -17.79 -5.93
CA ILE A 46 -10.78 -16.71 -5.62
C ILE A 46 -11.93 -17.32 -4.83
N HIS A 47 -12.25 -16.73 -3.69
CA HIS A 47 -13.38 -17.16 -2.88
C HIS A 47 -14.70 -16.80 -3.56
N CYS A 48 -14.84 -15.53 -3.96
CA CYS A 48 -15.94 -15.06 -4.77
C CYS A 48 -15.54 -13.77 -5.50
N THR A 49 -16.32 -13.37 -6.51
CA THR A 49 -16.18 -12.08 -7.18
C THR A 49 -17.38 -11.21 -6.84
N TYR A 50 -17.14 -10.06 -6.22
CA TYR A 50 -18.20 -9.11 -5.82
C TYR A 50 -18.05 -7.80 -6.61
N LYS A 51 -19.07 -7.42 -7.39
CA LYS A 51 -19.03 -6.22 -8.26
C LYS A 51 -17.73 -6.13 -9.08
N SER A 52 -17.31 -7.27 -9.67
CA SER A 52 -16.06 -7.43 -10.44
C SER A 52 -14.75 -7.28 -9.64
N ILE A 53 -14.79 -7.45 -8.32
CA ILE A 53 -13.62 -7.44 -7.44
C ILE A 53 -13.41 -8.87 -6.91
N ASP A 54 -12.22 -9.43 -7.15
CA ASP A 54 -11.88 -10.76 -6.65
C ASP A 54 -11.61 -10.70 -5.15
N LEU A 55 -12.35 -11.51 -4.39
CA LEU A 55 -12.23 -11.62 -2.94
C LEU A 55 -11.54 -12.93 -2.58
N PHE A 56 -10.71 -12.87 -1.55
CA PHE A 56 -10.03 -14.01 -0.95
C PHE A 56 -10.46 -14.10 0.50
N TYR A 57 -10.87 -15.29 0.94
CA TYR A 57 -11.36 -15.47 2.29
C TYR A 57 -10.83 -16.78 2.87
N ILE A 58 -10.23 -16.68 4.05
CA ILE A 58 -9.87 -17.82 4.89
C ILE A 58 -10.77 -17.76 6.12
N ASN A 59 -11.62 -18.77 6.28
CA ASN A 59 -12.53 -18.89 7.40
C ASN A 59 -11.90 -19.76 8.49
N ASN A 60 -11.65 -19.17 9.65
CA ASN A 60 -11.19 -19.86 10.86
C ASN A 60 -12.32 -20.03 11.89
N HIS A 61 -13.57 -19.77 11.49
CA HIS A 61 -14.74 -19.76 12.37
C HIS A 61 -14.59 -18.79 13.55
N SER A 62 -13.82 -17.73 13.34
CA SER A 62 -13.63 -16.66 14.32
C SER A 62 -14.78 -15.67 14.27
N ASN A 63 -15.01 -14.96 15.37
CA ASN A 63 -15.88 -13.78 15.39
C ASN A 63 -15.16 -12.50 14.94
N THR A 64 -13.89 -12.59 14.57
CA THR A 64 -13.05 -11.46 14.17
C THR A 64 -12.54 -11.65 12.75
N ASP A 65 -12.78 -10.64 11.91
CA ASP A 65 -12.26 -10.59 10.55
C ASP A 65 -11.09 -9.61 10.46
N ILE A 66 -9.98 -10.09 9.92
CA ILE A 66 -8.89 -9.22 9.45
C ILE A 66 -9.14 -8.90 7.98
N ILE A 67 -9.36 -7.63 7.68
CA ILE A 67 -9.47 -7.12 6.32
C ILE A 67 -8.07 -6.67 5.88
N PHE A 68 -7.38 -7.54 5.16
CA PHE A 68 -6.01 -7.35 4.74
C PHE A 68 -5.93 -6.58 3.41
N CYS A 69 -5.32 -5.40 3.46
CA CYS A 69 -5.05 -4.52 2.33
C CYS A 69 -3.56 -4.60 1.96
N HIS A 70 -3.25 -5.30 0.87
CA HIS A 70 -1.88 -5.51 0.42
C HIS A 70 -1.23 -4.25 -0.19
N GLY A 71 0.11 -4.23 -0.25
CA GLY A 71 0.88 -3.15 -0.89
C GLY A 71 0.83 -3.17 -2.41
N SER A 72 1.41 -2.16 -3.06
CA SER A 72 1.44 -2.02 -4.53
C SER A 72 2.43 -2.96 -5.23
N ILE A 73 3.38 -3.53 -4.47
CA ILE A 73 4.41 -4.44 -4.95
C ILE A 73 4.31 -5.73 -4.13
N ILE A 74 3.74 -6.76 -4.73
CA ILE A 74 3.55 -8.05 -4.07
C ILE A 74 3.46 -9.17 -5.12
N SER A 75 3.99 -10.35 -4.80
CA SER A 75 3.81 -11.56 -5.61
C SER A 75 2.67 -12.40 -5.06
N GLN A 76 2.01 -13.18 -5.93
CA GLN A 76 0.92 -14.07 -5.52
C GLN A 76 1.33 -15.06 -4.43
N LYS A 77 2.55 -15.63 -4.54
CA LYS A 77 3.11 -16.53 -3.52
C LYS A 77 3.19 -15.85 -2.15
N ILE A 78 3.68 -14.61 -2.10
CA ILE A 78 3.78 -13.85 -0.85
C ILE A 78 2.38 -13.49 -0.34
N PHE A 79 1.50 -12.99 -1.21
CA PHE A 79 0.13 -12.64 -0.84
C PHE A 79 -0.61 -13.84 -0.24
N LYS A 80 -0.64 -14.99 -0.93
CA LYS A 80 -1.22 -16.24 -0.42
C LYS A 80 -0.63 -16.59 0.94
N ARG A 81 0.70 -16.62 1.07
CA ARG A 81 1.37 -16.95 2.33
C ARG A 81 0.95 -16.02 3.47
N LEU A 82 0.89 -14.71 3.23
CA LEU A 82 0.48 -13.72 4.24
C LEU A 82 -0.94 -13.98 4.73
N LEU A 83 -1.89 -14.29 3.84
CA LEU A 83 -3.26 -14.62 4.25
C LEU A 83 -3.28 -15.85 5.17
N TYR A 84 -2.64 -16.96 4.76
CA TYR A 84 -2.62 -18.20 5.55
C TYR A 84 -1.89 -18.06 6.88
N GLU A 85 -0.69 -17.45 6.88
CA GLU A 85 0.07 -17.24 8.11
C GLU A 85 -0.69 -16.30 9.07
N MET A 86 -1.23 -15.19 8.56
CA MET A 86 -2.03 -14.27 9.38
C MET A 86 -3.23 -14.97 10.00
N SER A 87 -3.97 -15.77 9.22
CA SER A 87 -5.09 -16.58 9.71
C SER A 87 -4.61 -17.56 10.78
N SER A 88 -3.55 -18.31 10.50
CA SER A 88 -3.04 -19.37 11.39
C SER A 88 -2.46 -18.83 12.70
N PHE A 89 -1.77 -17.70 12.70
CA PHE A 89 -1.15 -17.15 13.91
C PHE A 89 -2.12 -16.36 14.79
N THR A 90 -3.22 -15.85 14.23
CA THR A 90 -4.20 -15.03 14.96
C THR A 90 -5.50 -15.76 15.29
N ASN A 91 -5.73 -16.93 14.68
CA ASN A 91 -7.01 -17.63 14.69
C ASN A 91 -8.21 -16.76 14.25
N CYS A 92 -7.95 -15.66 13.53
CA CYS A 92 -8.98 -14.81 12.95
C CYS A 92 -9.32 -15.29 11.54
N ASN A 93 -10.49 -14.89 11.05
CA ASN A 93 -10.75 -15.00 9.61
C ASN A 93 -9.94 -13.94 8.89
N VAL A 94 -9.55 -14.20 7.64
CA VAL A 94 -8.81 -13.23 6.84
C VAL A 94 -9.53 -13.01 5.53
N LEU A 95 -10.05 -11.81 5.34
CA LEU A 95 -10.61 -11.31 4.10
C LEU A 95 -9.60 -10.41 3.42
N SER A 96 -9.37 -10.62 2.13
CA SER A 96 -8.60 -9.69 1.31
C SER A 96 -9.24 -9.57 -0.06
N PHE A 97 -8.78 -8.63 -0.86
CA PHE A 97 -9.31 -8.35 -2.18
C PHE A 97 -8.19 -7.96 -3.11
N ASN A 98 -8.40 -8.24 -4.39
CA ASN A 98 -7.43 -7.95 -5.40
C ASN A 98 -7.52 -6.48 -5.84
N ILE A 99 -6.49 -5.68 -5.58
CA ILE A 99 -6.43 -4.32 -6.12
C ILE A 99 -6.47 -4.39 -7.66
N LYS A 100 -7.28 -3.54 -8.31
CA LYS A 100 -7.36 -3.49 -9.77
C LYS A 100 -5.99 -3.33 -10.43
N GLY A 101 -5.70 -4.17 -11.41
CA GLY A 101 -4.42 -4.20 -12.12
C GLY A 101 -3.31 -4.95 -11.39
N ILE A 102 -3.59 -5.50 -10.19
CA ILE A 102 -2.75 -6.46 -9.50
C ILE A 102 -3.38 -7.85 -9.73
N PHE A 103 -2.57 -8.84 -10.12
CA PHE A 103 -3.00 -10.22 -10.43
C PHE A 103 -4.17 -10.39 -11.43
N ASN A 104 -4.63 -9.32 -12.09
CA ASN A 104 -5.81 -9.32 -12.95
C ASN A 104 -5.67 -8.28 -14.07
N ASN A 105 -6.53 -8.38 -15.09
CA ASN A 105 -6.58 -7.47 -16.23
C ASN A 105 -7.67 -6.39 -16.09
N ARG A 106 -8.06 -6.03 -14.87
CA ARG A 106 -9.20 -5.10 -14.63
C ARG A 106 -8.88 -3.64 -14.93
N GLY A 107 -7.68 -3.34 -15.44
CA GLY A 107 -7.20 -2.03 -15.88
C GLY A 107 -6.08 -1.46 -14.98
N ILE A 108 -5.62 -0.25 -15.29
CA ILE A 108 -4.48 0.39 -14.59
C ILE A 108 -4.94 0.92 -13.21
N PRO A 109 -4.22 0.61 -12.12
CA PRO A 109 -4.54 1.12 -10.80
C PRO A 109 -4.33 2.64 -10.70
N SER A 110 -5.28 3.33 -10.05
CA SER A 110 -5.19 4.75 -9.71
C SER A 110 -5.82 4.99 -8.34
N GLU A 111 -5.44 6.06 -7.64
CA GLU A 111 -5.97 6.37 -6.31
C GLU A 111 -7.50 6.51 -6.34
N ARG A 112 -8.02 7.27 -7.30
CA ARG A 112 -9.47 7.44 -7.50
C ARG A 112 -10.16 6.12 -7.84
N GLY A 113 -9.58 5.32 -8.74
CA GLY A 113 -10.14 4.04 -9.16
C GLY A 113 -10.21 3.04 -8.01
N ILE A 114 -9.14 2.93 -7.22
CA ILE A 114 -9.06 2.02 -6.08
C ILE A 114 -10.05 2.46 -4.99
N LYS A 115 -10.13 3.75 -4.64
CA LYS A 115 -11.13 4.23 -3.67
C LYS A 115 -12.57 3.89 -4.09
N LYS A 116 -12.89 4.01 -5.37
CA LYS A 116 -14.19 3.58 -5.90
C LYS A 116 -14.44 2.08 -5.72
N GLU A 117 -13.42 1.23 -5.88
CA GLU A 117 -13.55 -0.20 -5.57
C GLU A 117 -13.73 -0.46 -4.07
N LEU A 118 -13.07 0.32 -3.21
CA LEU A 118 -13.30 0.26 -1.76
C LEU A 118 -14.73 0.65 -1.39
N ASP A 119 -15.31 1.66 -2.06
CA ASP A 119 -16.71 2.05 -1.87
C ASP A 119 -17.68 0.94 -2.30
N HIS A 120 -17.27 0.08 -3.24
CA HIS A 120 -18.09 -1.06 -3.64
C HIS A 120 -17.98 -2.21 -2.63
N ILE A 121 -16.77 -2.60 -2.25
CA ILE A 121 -16.54 -3.75 -1.35
C ILE A 121 -17.00 -3.50 0.08
N ILE A 122 -17.18 -2.23 0.48
CA ILE A 122 -17.64 -1.89 1.83
C ILE A 122 -18.95 -2.58 2.21
N ASP A 123 -19.88 -2.72 1.26
CA ASP A 123 -21.17 -3.38 1.49
C ASP A 123 -20.97 -4.85 1.83
N TYR A 124 -20.02 -5.51 1.15
CA TYR A 124 -19.63 -6.89 1.45
C TYR A 124 -19.01 -6.98 2.84
N ILE A 125 -18.04 -6.10 3.16
CA ILE A 125 -17.37 -6.09 4.46
C ILE A 125 -18.36 -5.85 5.61
N ARG A 126 -19.39 -5.01 5.43
CA ARG A 126 -20.41 -4.79 6.46
C ARG A 126 -21.21 -6.05 6.82
N GLN A 127 -21.38 -6.97 5.87
CA GLN A 127 -22.11 -8.21 6.04
C GLN A 127 -21.28 -9.34 6.68
N THR A 128 -19.98 -9.13 6.87
CA THR A 128 -19.12 -10.09 7.59
C THR A 128 -19.22 -9.91 9.11
N ASN A 129 -18.32 -10.49 9.90
CA ASN A 129 -18.37 -10.44 11.36
C ASN A 129 -18.31 -9.02 11.92
N THR A 130 -18.90 -8.81 13.09
CA THR A 130 -18.96 -7.50 13.75
C THR A 130 -17.58 -6.98 14.14
N LYS A 131 -16.70 -7.83 14.69
CA LYS A 131 -15.33 -7.43 15.04
C LYS A 131 -14.46 -7.41 13.79
N LYS A 132 -13.91 -6.24 13.47
CA LYS A 132 -13.12 -6.00 12.27
C LYS A 132 -11.78 -5.38 12.61
N VAL A 133 -10.75 -5.85 11.91
CA VAL A 133 -9.38 -5.33 11.97
C VAL A 133 -8.93 -4.97 10.56
N PHE A 134 -8.77 -3.69 10.27
CA PHE A 134 -8.25 -3.21 8.99
C PHE A 134 -6.72 -3.23 9.03
N PHE A 135 -6.12 -4.16 8.31
CA PHE A 135 -4.67 -4.31 8.22
C PHE A 135 -4.19 -3.76 6.88
N GLY A 136 -3.29 -2.78 6.88
CA GLY A 136 -2.63 -2.30 5.65
C GLY A 136 -1.12 -2.53 5.61
N GLN A 137 -0.60 -2.90 4.43
CA GLN A 137 0.85 -2.93 4.15
C GLN A 137 1.25 -1.82 3.18
N SER A 138 2.18 -0.94 3.58
CA SER A 138 2.72 0.12 2.70
C SER A 138 1.59 0.92 2.05
N LEU A 139 1.41 0.88 0.72
CA LEU A 139 0.24 1.50 0.05
C LEU A 139 -1.10 1.07 0.64
N GLY A 140 -1.23 -0.21 1.00
CA GLY A 140 -2.40 -0.80 1.62
C GLY A 140 -2.79 -0.16 2.95
N CYS A 141 -1.87 0.54 3.64
CA CYS A 141 -2.19 1.39 4.79
C CYS A 141 -3.23 2.46 4.42
N SER A 142 -3.11 3.04 3.24
CA SER A 142 -4.04 4.08 2.77
C SER A 142 -5.45 3.51 2.54
N LEU A 143 -5.53 2.25 2.10
CA LEU A 143 -6.79 1.53 1.90
C LEU A 143 -7.41 1.15 3.26
N ALA A 144 -6.61 0.64 4.20
CA ALA A 144 -7.05 0.30 5.55
C ALA A 144 -7.57 1.53 6.31
N ILE A 145 -6.85 2.66 6.24
CA ILE A 145 -7.29 3.94 6.80
C ILE A 145 -8.59 4.42 6.12
N TYR A 146 -8.73 4.23 4.80
CA TYR A 146 -9.95 4.62 4.10
C TYR A 146 -11.16 3.80 4.57
N LEU A 147 -11.00 2.48 4.68
CA LEU A 147 -12.07 1.58 5.12
C LEU A 147 -12.48 1.84 6.58
N SER A 148 -11.52 2.07 7.48
CA SER A 148 -11.80 2.33 8.90
C SER A 148 -12.54 3.65 9.16
N LYS A 149 -12.55 4.57 8.19
CA LYS A 149 -13.38 5.81 8.25
C LYS A 149 -14.85 5.56 7.98
N LEU A 150 -15.18 4.41 7.39
CA LEU A 150 -16.51 4.10 6.87
C LEU A 150 -17.17 2.91 7.58
N ILE A 151 -16.37 2.09 8.26
CA ILE A 151 -16.79 1.00 9.12
C ILE A 151 -15.93 1.03 10.38
N GLU A 152 -16.55 0.89 11.54
CA GLU A 152 -15.84 0.77 12.81
C GLU A 152 -14.97 -0.50 12.84
N GLY A 153 -13.75 -0.36 13.32
CA GLY A 153 -12.81 -1.46 13.45
C GLY A 153 -11.44 -0.97 13.93
N ARG A 154 -10.64 -1.89 14.46
CA ARG A 154 -9.27 -1.61 14.88
C ARG A 154 -8.37 -1.54 13.65
N VAL A 155 -7.28 -0.77 13.73
CA VAL A 155 -6.37 -0.58 12.58
C VAL A 155 -4.98 -1.11 12.89
N ILE A 156 -4.36 -1.79 11.92
CA ILE A 156 -2.95 -2.17 11.93
C ILE A 156 -2.30 -1.62 10.66
N LEU A 157 -1.25 -0.82 10.81
CA LEU A 157 -0.52 -0.22 9.70
C LEU A 157 0.94 -0.69 9.70
N GLU A 158 1.33 -1.41 8.66
CA GLU A 158 2.71 -1.84 8.45
C GLU A 158 3.42 -0.90 7.47
N ASN A 159 4.52 -0.29 7.94
CA ASN A 159 5.33 0.66 7.17
C ASN A 159 4.49 1.75 6.45
N PRO A 160 3.59 2.46 7.17
CA PRO A 160 2.75 3.49 6.56
C PRO A 160 3.56 4.75 6.22
N PHE A 161 3.09 5.47 5.20
CA PHE A 161 3.62 6.77 4.82
C PHE A 161 2.59 7.88 5.03
N ARG A 162 3.04 9.13 5.24
CA ARG A 162 2.15 10.30 5.32
C ARG A 162 1.47 10.60 3.98
N SER A 163 2.26 10.64 2.92
CA SER A 163 1.76 10.68 1.54
C SER A 163 2.74 10.02 0.60
N TYR A 164 2.23 9.41 -0.47
CA TYR A 164 3.08 8.84 -1.51
C TYR A 164 3.93 9.93 -2.18
N LYS A 165 3.38 11.13 -2.33
CA LYS A 165 4.14 12.29 -2.81
C LYS A 165 5.41 12.56 -1.98
N GLU A 166 5.32 12.50 -0.65
CA GLU A 166 6.50 12.69 0.20
C GLU A 166 7.51 11.53 0.13
N VAL A 167 7.03 10.30 -0.03
CA VAL A 167 7.91 9.14 -0.28
C VAL A 167 8.76 9.38 -1.54
N VAL A 168 8.13 9.86 -2.62
CA VAL A 168 8.83 10.17 -3.87
C VAL A 168 9.75 11.39 -3.72
N ARG A 169 9.32 12.44 -3.00
CA ARG A 169 10.14 13.65 -2.74
C ARG A 169 11.44 13.37 -2.01
N ARG A 170 11.50 12.31 -1.19
CA ARG A 170 12.72 11.93 -0.47
C ARG A 170 13.72 11.16 -1.34
N ARG A 171 13.34 10.73 -2.54
CA ARG A 171 14.27 10.10 -3.48
C ARG A 171 14.99 11.18 -4.29
N ARG A 172 16.33 11.12 -4.32
CA ARG A 172 17.21 12.15 -4.93
C ARG A 172 16.74 12.62 -6.32
N ILE A 173 16.60 11.69 -7.27
CA ILE A 173 16.22 12.02 -8.66
C ILE A 173 14.73 12.38 -8.73
N TRP A 174 13.88 11.59 -8.07
CA TRP A 174 12.43 11.74 -8.19
C TRP A 174 11.86 12.97 -7.48
N ARG A 175 12.62 13.59 -6.55
CA ARG A 175 12.24 14.84 -5.88
C ARG A 175 11.89 15.96 -6.85
N HIS A 176 12.67 16.06 -7.93
CA HIS A 176 12.52 17.13 -8.92
C HIS A 176 11.30 16.95 -9.81
N ILE A 177 10.71 15.75 -9.84
CA ILE A 177 9.55 15.39 -10.67
C ILE A 177 8.33 14.99 -9.85
N ALA A 178 8.39 15.05 -8.52
CA ALA A 178 7.28 14.70 -7.63
C ALA A 178 6.04 15.60 -7.81
N PHE A 179 6.17 16.74 -8.51
CA PHE A 179 5.04 17.59 -8.88
C PHE A 179 4.16 16.97 -9.99
N LEU A 180 4.71 16.03 -10.78
CA LEU A 180 4.00 15.29 -11.83
C LEU A 180 3.15 14.14 -11.29
N LEU A 181 3.25 13.83 -9.99
CA LEU A 181 2.50 12.74 -9.38
C LEU A 181 1.01 13.06 -9.35
N VAL A 182 0.23 12.19 -9.98
CA VAL A 182 -1.23 12.29 -10.00
C VAL A 182 -1.82 11.69 -8.73
N ASP A 183 -1.37 10.50 -8.35
CA ASP A 183 -1.85 9.74 -7.19
C ASP A 183 -0.99 10.08 -5.97
N LYS A 184 -1.54 10.82 -5.01
CA LYS A 184 -0.81 11.40 -3.87
C LYS A 184 -0.89 10.55 -2.62
N TRP A 185 -2.00 9.81 -2.45
CA TRP A 185 -2.29 8.96 -1.30
C TRP A 185 -2.05 9.65 0.05
N GLU A 186 -2.80 10.71 0.33
CA GLU A 186 -2.67 11.43 1.60
C GLU A 186 -3.35 10.68 2.75
N ASN A 187 -2.57 10.31 3.76
CA ASN A 187 -3.04 9.60 4.94
C ASN A 187 -3.27 10.57 6.10
N LYS A 188 -4.50 10.53 6.65
CA LYS A 188 -4.95 11.30 7.80
C LYS A 188 -5.63 10.37 8.79
N MET A 189 -5.26 10.45 10.06
CA MET A 189 -5.72 9.55 11.14
C MET A 189 -6.90 10.10 11.96
N ASP A 190 -7.53 11.17 11.48
CA ASP A 190 -8.55 11.98 12.18
C ASP A 190 -9.77 11.20 12.71
N LYS A 191 -10.09 10.06 12.10
CA LYS A 191 -11.21 9.19 12.51
C LYS A 191 -10.76 7.79 12.95
N VAL A 192 -9.46 7.58 13.14
CA VAL A 192 -8.93 6.30 13.60
C VAL A 192 -8.81 6.36 15.12
N GLU A 193 -9.66 5.59 15.81
CA GLU A 193 -9.70 5.55 17.28
C GLU A 193 -8.46 4.87 17.87
N GLU A 194 -8.12 3.69 17.36
CA GLU A 194 -7.00 2.88 17.84
C GLU A 194 -6.20 2.29 16.67
N CYS A 195 -4.86 2.40 16.74
CA CYS A 195 -3.98 1.90 15.70
C CYS A 195 -2.68 1.28 16.24
N LEU A 196 -2.36 0.07 15.79
CA LEU A 196 -1.03 -0.52 15.87
C LEU A 196 -0.19 -0.12 14.66
N PHE A 197 1.03 0.34 14.89
CA PHE A 197 2.02 0.63 13.88
C PHE A 197 3.14 -0.41 13.93
N LEU A 198 3.33 -1.17 12.85
CA LEU A 198 4.44 -2.09 12.67
C LEU A 198 5.49 -1.42 11.79
N LEU A 199 6.62 -1.03 12.38
CA LEU A 199 7.68 -0.28 11.69
C LEU A 199 8.93 -1.13 11.53
N SER A 200 9.30 -1.44 10.29
CA SER A 200 10.56 -2.09 9.91
C SER A 200 11.74 -1.15 10.19
N SER A 201 12.65 -1.54 11.08
CA SER A 201 13.71 -0.62 11.55
C SER A 201 14.76 -0.26 10.50
N GLU A 202 14.85 -1.03 9.40
CA GLU A 202 15.79 -0.83 8.29
C GLU A 202 15.07 -0.50 6.98
N ASP A 203 13.87 0.09 7.07
CA ASP A 203 13.10 0.50 5.90
C ASP A 203 13.75 1.70 5.18
N LYS A 204 14.27 1.43 3.98
CA LYS A 204 14.89 2.45 3.09
C LYS A 204 13.90 2.98 2.03
N ILE A 205 12.64 2.55 2.08
CA ILE A 205 11.59 2.96 1.15
C ILE A 205 10.66 3.96 1.82
N VAL A 206 10.06 3.56 2.92
CA VAL A 206 9.20 4.41 3.74
C VAL A 206 9.91 4.61 5.06
N ARG A 207 10.26 5.85 5.38
CA ARG A 207 11.02 6.11 6.60
C ARG A 207 10.11 5.97 7.82
N ASN A 208 10.63 5.47 8.92
CA ASN A 208 9.84 5.23 10.13
C ASN A 208 9.21 6.51 10.70
N GLU A 209 9.79 7.69 10.44
CA GLU A 209 9.24 8.96 10.92
C GLU A 209 7.84 9.25 10.36
N ASP A 210 7.46 8.67 9.21
CA ASP A 210 6.08 8.80 8.70
C ASP A 210 5.07 8.04 9.58
N GLY A 211 5.43 6.84 10.03
CA GLY A 211 4.60 6.06 10.94
C GLY A 211 4.50 6.70 12.32
N GLU A 212 5.62 7.21 12.84
CA GLU A 212 5.64 7.99 14.07
C GLU A 212 4.85 9.31 13.95
N TYR A 213 4.88 9.96 12.79
CA TYR A 213 4.08 11.15 12.54
C TYR A 213 2.59 10.83 12.57
N LEU A 214 2.17 9.76 11.90
CA LEU A 214 0.77 9.33 11.87
C LEU A 214 0.29 8.84 13.24
N SER A 215 1.14 8.19 14.03
CA SER A 215 0.75 7.69 15.36
C SER A 215 0.38 8.82 16.33
N ARG A 216 1.04 9.98 16.21
CA ARG A 216 0.72 11.21 16.97
C ARG A 216 -0.62 11.83 16.58
N GLN A 217 -1.19 11.46 15.44
CA GLN A 217 -2.50 11.95 14.98
C GLN A 217 -3.66 11.03 15.39
N CYS A 218 -3.37 9.84 15.90
CA CYS A 218 -4.36 8.86 16.32
C CYS A 218 -4.64 9.01 17.82
N LYS A 219 -5.90 8.81 18.25
CA LYS A 219 -6.29 8.94 19.66
C LYS A 219 -5.56 7.95 20.56
N LYS A 220 -5.48 6.69 20.15
CA LYS A 220 -4.73 5.63 20.82
C LYS A 220 -3.81 4.95 19.83
N SER A 221 -2.50 5.02 20.04
CA SER A 221 -1.54 4.38 19.16
C SER A 221 -0.54 3.52 19.92
N LYS A 222 -0.18 2.39 19.31
CA LYS A 222 0.93 1.53 19.76
C LYS A 222 1.93 1.42 18.62
N ILE A 223 3.21 1.66 18.89
CA ILE A 223 4.28 1.42 17.92
C ILE A 223 5.03 0.15 18.32
N ARG A 224 5.33 -0.69 17.34
CA ARG A 224 6.19 -1.86 17.47
C ARG A 224 7.23 -1.85 16.35
N TYR A 225 8.50 -1.78 16.74
CA TYR A 225 9.62 -1.87 15.81
C TYR A 225 9.97 -3.32 15.52
N LEU A 226 10.01 -3.66 14.23
CA LEU A 226 10.51 -4.93 13.71
C LEU A 226 12.01 -4.77 13.45
N LYS A 227 12.82 -5.02 14.49
CA LYS A 227 14.29 -4.88 14.42
C LYS A 227 14.87 -5.80 13.35
N GLY A 228 15.77 -5.27 12.52
CA GLY A 228 16.42 -6.01 11.42
C GLY A 228 15.54 -6.24 10.19
N SER A 229 14.31 -5.72 10.19
CA SER A 229 13.41 -5.83 9.05
C SER A 229 13.53 -4.63 8.12
N THR A 230 13.47 -4.91 6.83
CA THR A 230 13.37 -3.99 5.70
C THR A 230 11.90 -3.90 5.24
N HIS A 231 11.62 -3.09 4.20
CA HIS A 231 10.26 -2.88 3.68
C HIS A 231 9.55 -4.17 3.23
N PHE A 232 10.29 -5.15 2.70
CA PHE A 232 9.71 -6.34 2.04
C PHE A 232 9.92 -7.66 2.81
N ASN A 233 10.50 -7.61 4.02
CA ASN A 233 10.73 -8.82 4.82
C ASN A 233 10.18 -8.72 6.26
N SER A 234 9.38 -7.69 6.56
CA SER A 234 8.66 -7.47 7.83
C SER A 234 7.98 -8.74 8.35
N ALA A 235 7.21 -9.43 7.49
CA ALA A 235 6.49 -10.65 7.84
C ALA A 235 7.39 -11.85 8.20
N LYS A 236 8.69 -11.81 7.86
CA LYS A 236 9.66 -12.83 8.30
C LYS A 236 10.20 -12.57 9.71
N ASN A 237 9.90 -11.41 10.30
CA ASN A 237 10.33 -11.10 11.65
C ASN A 237 9.59 -11.98 12.65
N LYS A 238 10.33 -12.60 13.58
CA LYS A 238 9.75 -13.48 14.62
C LYS A 238 8.66 -12.82 15.47
N ASN A 239 8.69 -11.49 15.60
CA ASN A 239 7.71 -10.75 16.39
C ASN A 239 6.51 -10.26 15.56
N TYR A 240 6.53 -10.40 14.24
CA TYR A 240 5.52 -9.82 13.35
C TYR A 240 4.11 -10.30 13.70
N TYR A 241 3.85 -11.60 13.58
CA TYR A 241 2.55 -12.17 13.89
C TYR A 241 2.22 -12.16 15.38
N LYS A 242 3.25 -12.21 16.25
CA LYS A 242 3.08 -12.06 17.69
C LYS A 242 2.45 -10.72 18.04
N PHE A 243 3.01 -9.61 17.55
CA PHE A 243 2.48 -8.27 17.82
C PHE A 243 1.10 -8.05 17.23
N ILE A 244 0.81 -8.64 16.07
CA ILE A 244 -0.52 -8.61 15.46
C ILE A 244 -1.52 -9.31 16.36
N ASN A 245 -1.22 -10.54 16.78
CA ASN A 245 -2.12 -11.31 17.63
C ASN A 245 -2.33 -10.65 18.99
N GLU A 246 -1.26 -10.20 19.66
CA GLU A 246 -1.36 -9.46 20.93
C GLU A 246 -2.30 -8.27 20.81
N TYR A 247 -2.14 -7.45 19.76
CA TYR A 247 -3.01 -6.31 19.56
C TYR A 247 -4.46 -6.71 19.34
N ILE A 248 -4.74 -7.79 18.60
CA ILE A 248 -6.13 -8.22 18.35
C ILE A 248 -6.82 -8.74 19.62
N GLN A 249 -6.08 -9.37 20.53
CA GLN A 249 -6.62 -10.00 21.74
C GLN A 249 -6.76 -9.04 22.94
N GLU A 250 -6.05 -7.91 22.93
CA GLU A 250 -6.23 -6.81 23.90
C GLU A 250 -7.62 -6.17 23.83
#